data_AF-Q5C2F7-F1
#
_entry.id   AF-Q5C2F7-F1
#
_cell.length_a   1.000
_cell.length_b   1.000
_cell.length_c   1.000
_cell.angle_alpha   90.00
_cell.angle_beta   90.00
_cell.angle_gamma   90.00
#
_symmetry.space_group_name_H-M   'P 1'
#
loop_
_entity.id
_entity.type
_entity.pdbx_description
1 polymer ?
#
loop_
_entity_poly.entity_id
_entity_poly.type
_entity_poly.pdbx_seq_one_letter_code
_entity_poly.pdbx_strand_id
1 'polypeptide(L)'
;KRHIWESYPISVQQRLKESSLNPEDFSGFPQTNWLIGNHSDELTPWLPILASKTGPSCKLFVLPCCPYGLFGKFNIPKSSLSFLPQTVKVNQITGTSRYGIYLNYIQQILGICGFIPEVDALRIPSTRRI
;
A
#
# COMPACT_ATOMS: atom_id res chain seq x y z
N LYS A 1 -9.79 -20.18 -2.39
CA LYS A 1 -9.42 -20.25 -0.95
C LYS A 1 -8.00 -20.77 -0.85
N ARG A 2 -7.08 -20.10 -0.12
CA ARG A 2 -5.69 -20.60 0.02
C ARG A 2 -5.63 -21.81 0.96
N HIS A 3 -4.91 -22.86 0.55
CA HIS A 3 -4.78 -24.12 1.32
C HIS A 3 -4.21 -23.90 2.74
N ILE A 4 -3.29 -22.94 2.90
CA ILE A 4 -2.71 -22.61 4.20
C ILE A 4 -3.76 -22.10 5.22
N TRP A 5 -4.95 -21.69 4.79
CA TRP A 5 -5.97 -21.21 5.72
C TRP A 5 -6.51 -22.32 6.63
N GLU A 6 -6.42 -23.57 6.19
CA GLU A 6 -6.92 -24.73 6.95
C GLU A 6 -6.07 -25.02 8.20
N SER A 7 -4.83 -24.55 8.26
CA SER A 7 -3.97 -24.71 9.44
C SER A 7 -4.27 -23.72 10.57
N TYR A 8 -5.07 -22.67 10.31
CA TYR A 8 -5.45 -21.71 11.34
C TYR A 8 -6.65 -22.20 12.17
N PRO A 9 -6.80 -21.75 13.43
CA PRO A 9 -8.00 -22.01 14.22
C PRO A 9 -9.29 -21.53 13.52
N ILE A 10 -10.41 -22.22 13.77
CA ILE A 10 -11.72 -21.91 13.16
C ILE A 10 -12.10 -20.42 13.32
N SER A 11 -11.81 -19.84 14.48
CA SER A 11 -12.07 -18.42 14.79
C SER A 11 -11.32 -17.43 13.89
N VAL A 12 -10.19 -17.83 13.32
CA VAL A 12 -9.42 -17.06 12.33
C VAL A 12 -9.97 -17.33 10.94
N GLN A 13 -10.21 -18.60 10.60
CA GLN A 13 -10.72 -18.98 9.28
C GLN A 13 -12.01 -18.24 8.90
N GLN A 14 -12.92 -18.03 9.86
CA GLN A 14 -14.17 -17.29 9.68
C GLN A 14 -13.97 -15.81 9.28
N ARG A 15 -12.78 -15.25 9.51
CA ARG A 15 -12.44 -13.85 9.20
C ARG A 15 -11.60 -13.71 7.93
N LEU A 16 -11.09 -14.82 7.38
CA LEU A 16 -10.32 -14.83 6.15
C LEU A 16 -11.27 -14.80 4.94
N LYS A 17 -11.08 -13.80 4.07
CA LYS A 17 -11.92 -13.58 2.89
C LYS A 17 -11.04 -13.46 1.66
N GLU A 18 -11.48 -14.08 0.57
CA GLU A 18 -10.87 -13.97 -0.75
C GLU A 18 -11.92 -13.38 -1.69
N SER A 19 -11.59 -12.23 -2.27
CA SER A 19 -12.48 -11.52 -3.18
C SER A 19 -11.65 -10.65 -4.11
N SER A 20 -12.12 -10.51 -5.35
CA SER A 20 -11.64 -9.44 -6.22
C SER A 20 -12.10 -8.09 -5.66
N LEU A 21 -11.27 -7.07 -5.80
CA LEU A 21 -11.57 -5.73 -5.33
C LEU A 21 -11.39 -4.77 -6.50
N ASN A 22 -12.47 -4.07 -6.89
CA ASN A 22 -12.40 -2.95 -7.81
C ASN A 22 -12.39 -1.64 -6.99
N PRO A 23 -11.27 -0.92 -6.92
CA PRO A 23 -11.20 0.32 -6.14
C PRO A 23 -12.16 1.43 -6.61
N GLU A 24 -12.63 1.38 -7.86
CA GLU A 24 -13.59 2.34 -8.41
C GLU A 24 -14.96 2.19 -7.74
N ASP A 25 -15.49 0.96 -7.73
CA ASP A 25 -16.83 0.64 -7.21
C ASP A 25 -16.87 0.41 -5.69
N PHE A 26 -15.71 0.16 -5.06
CA PHE A 26 -15.66 -0.26 -3.67
C PHE A 26 -15.67 0.95 -2.71
N SER A 27 -16.62 0.98 -1.78
CA SER A 27 -16.80 2.07 -0.80
C SER A 27 -15.83 2.02 0.40
N GLY A 28 -14.81 1.16 0.36
CA GLY A 28 -13.88 0.93 1.46
C GLY A 28 -14.35 -0.17 2.41
N PHE A 29 -13.72 -0.26 3.58
CA PHE A 29 -13.95 -1.33 4.57
C PHE A 29 -14.55 -0.76 5.87
N PRO A 30 -15.87 -0.53 5.95
CA PRO A 30 -16.49 0.07 7.13
C PRO A 30 -16.03 -0.59 8.44
N GLN A 31 -15.85 0.22 9.48
CA GLN A 31 -15.40 -0.20 10.81
C GLN A 31 -13.94 -0.73 10.87
N THR A 32 -13.18 -0.62 9.78
CA THR A 32 -11.77 -1.04 9.77
C THR A 32 -10.86 0.08 10.23
N ASN A 33 -10.10 -0.17 11.31
CA ASN A 33 -9.14 0.80 11.84
C ASN A 33 -7.82 0.82 11.07
N TRP A 34 -7.42 -0.29 10.46
CA TRP A 34 -6.13 -0.45 9.79
C TRP A 34 -6.28 -1.21 8.47
N LEU A 35 -5.71 -0.65 7.41
CA LEU A 35 -5.36 -1.40 6.22
C LEU A 35 -3.86 -1.71 6.25
N ILE A 36 -3.51 -2.97 6.03
CA ILE A 36 -2.13 -3.46 6.05
C ILE A 36 -1.85 -4.12 4.70
N GLY A 37 -1.10 -3.42 3.85
CA GLY A 37 -0.60 -3.92 2.58
C GLY A 37 0.70 -4.68 2.77
N ASN A 38 0.62 -5.94 3.15
CA ASN A 38 1.79 -6.81 3.21
C ASN A 38 1.98 -7.52 1.86
N HIS A 39 3.00 -7.14 1.10
CA HIS A 39 3.26 -7.69 -0.23
C HIS A 39 2.05 -7.56 -1.17
N SER A 40 1.42 -6.38 -1.17
CA SER A 40 0.16 -6.12 -1.86
C SER A 40 0.29 -5.94 -3.39
N ASP A 41 1.51 -6.03 -3.94
CA ASP A 41 1.80 -5.92 -5.38
C ASP A 41 1.03 -4.76 -6.06
N GLU A 42 0.19 -5.06 -7.06
CA GLU A 42 -0.62 -4.12 -7.84
C GLU A 42 -1.56 -3.27 -6.99
N LEU A 43 -1.98 -3.76 -5.82
CA LEU A 43 -2.90 -3.05 -4.94
C LEU A 43 -2.20 -1.97 -4.11
N THR A 44 -0.86 -2.00 -3.99
CA THR A 44 -0.08 -1.04 -3.18
C THR A 44 -0.44 0.44 -3.42
N PRO A 45 -0.47 0.96 -4.67
CA PRO A 45 -0.86 2.35 -4.94
C PRO A 45 -2.35 2.62 -4.71
N TRP A 46 -3.20 1.59 -4.67
CA TRP A 46 -4.64 1.73 -4.44
C TRP A 46 -5.02 1.74 -2.95
N LEU A 47 -4.19 1.18 -2.07
CA LEU A 47 -4.46 1.12 -0.64
C LEU A 47 -4.70 2.50 0.02
N PRO A 48 -3.96 3.57 -0.32
CA PRO A 48 -4.26 4.91 0.22
C PRO A 48 -5.65 5.41 -0.17
N ILE A 49 -6.09 5.14 -1.40
CA ILE A 49 -7.42 5.51 -1.90
C ILE A 49 -8.49 4.70 -1.17
N LEU A 50 -8.26 3.41 -0.94
CA LEU A 50 -9.19 2.57 -0.19
C LEU A 50 -9.27 2.96 1.28
N ALA A 51 -8.15 3.34 1.90
CA ALA A 51 -8.11 3.81 3.27
C ALA A 51 -8.90 5.11 3.44
N SER A 52 -8.76 6.07 2.51
CA SER A 52 -9.52 7.32 2.56
C SER A 52 -11.03 7.09 2.36
N LYS A 53 -11.43 6.17 1.48
CA LYS A 53 -12.84 5.75 1.31
C LYS A 53 -13.38 5.01 2.55
N THR A 54 -12.53 4.25 3.24
CA THR A 54 -12.90 3.48 4.43
C THR A 54 -13.34 4.37 5.60
N GLY A 55 -12.70 5.53 5.76
CA GLY A 55 -13.10 6.55 6.72
C GLY A 55 -11.92 7.32 7.33
N PRO A 56 -12.19 8.47 7.99
CA PRO A 56 -11.15 9.39 8.45
C PRO A 56 -10.27 8.82 9.57
N SER A 57 -10.76 7.82 10.31
CA SER A 57 -10.00 7.14 11.36
C SER A 57 -9.18 5.94 10.87
N CYS A 58 -9.26 5.59 9.59
CA CYS A 58 -8.54 4.46 9.03
C CYS A 58 -7.05 4.79 8.92
N LYS A 59 -6.20 3.89 9.39
CA LYS A 59 -4.75 3.98 9.29
C LYS A 59 -4.25 3.05 8.21
N LEU A 60 -3.11 3.39 7.60
CA LEU A 60 -2.52 2.60 6.54
C LEU A 60 -1.07 2.26 6.86
N PHE A 61 -0.71 1.00 6.60
CA PHE A 61 0.67 0.56 6.53
C PHE A 61 0.88 -0.22 5.23
N VAL A 62 1.93 0.10 4.49
CA VAL A 62 2.27 -0.59 3.24
C VAL A 62 3.72 -1.06 3.28
N LEU A 63 3.94 -2.29 2.83
CA LEU A 63 5.27 -2.86 2.56
C LEU A 63 5.41 -3.06 1.05
N PRO A 64 5.91 -2.04 0.32
CA PRO A 64 6.00 -2.11 -1.13
C PRO A 64 7.10 -3.10 -1.55
N CYS A 65 6.70 -4.17 -2.23
CA CYS A 65 7.59 -5.22 -2.75
C CYS A 65 7.88 -5.04 -4.24
N CYS A 66 6.84 -4.94 -5.06
CA CYS A 66 6.89 -4.82 -6.52
C CYS A 66 6.44 -3.42 -6.94
N PRO A 67 7.19 -2.72 -7.80
CA PRO A 67 6.86 -1.35 -8.17
C PRO A 67 5.70 -1.31 -9.17
N TYR A 68 4.50 -1.01 -8.66
CA TYR A 68 3.28 -0.77 -9.44
C TYR A 68 2.74 0.64 -9.21
N GLY A 69 2.33 1.29 -10.30
CA GLY A 69 1.49 2.49 -10.28
C GLY A 69 0.01 2.12 -10.45
N LEU A 70 -0.87 3.13 -10.37
CA LEU A 70 -2.33 2.93 -10.47
C LEU A 70 -2.77 2.20 -11.75
N PHE A 71 -2.07 2.43 -12.87
CA PHE A 71 -2.45 1.90 -14.18
C PHE A 71 -1.50 0.81 -14.71
N GLY A 72 -0.72 0.17 -13.84
CA GLY A 72 0.17 -0.94 -14.20
C GLY A 72 1.57 -0.82 -13.60
N LYS A 73 2.56 -1.47 -14.23
CA LYS A 73 3.94 -1.46 -13.71
C LYS A 73 4.48 -0.04 -13.62
N PHE A 74 5.12 0.26 -12.49
CA PHE A 74 5.73 1.57 -12.29
C PHE A 74 7.01 1.68 -13.13
N ASN A 75 6.94 2.46 -14.19
CA ASN A 75 8.07 2.76 -15.07
C ASN A 75 8.24 4.28 -15.27
N ILE A 76 7.87 5.06 -14.26
CA ILE A 76 7.84 6.52 -14.33
C ILE A 76 9.23 7.07 -13.94
N PRO A 77 9.91 7.81 -14.83
CA PRO A 77 11.14 8.51 -14.50
C PRO A 77 10.91 9.56 -13.41
N LYS A 78 11.93 9.88 -12.61
CA LYS A 78 11.83 10.91 -11.55
C LYS A 78 11.35 12.27 -12.09
N SER A 79 11.83 12.68 -13.26
CA SER A 79 11.42 13.92 -13.94
C SER A 79 9.93 13.96 -14.29
N SER A 80 9.33 12.79 -14.47
CA SER A 80 7.92 12.63 -14.81
C SER A 80 7.00 12.66 -13.60
N LEU A 81 7.48 12.61 -12.35
CA LEU A 81 6.60 12.77 -11.17
C LEU A 81 6.08 14.21 -10.99
N SER A 82 6.43 15.13 -11.89
CA SER A 82 5.94 16.51 -11.92
C SER A 82 4.43 16.63 -12.14
N PHE A 83 3.75 15.59 -12.66
CA PHE A 83 2.28 15.57 -12.74
C PHE A 83 1.61 15.47 -11.35
N LEU A 84 2.33 15.04 -10.32
CA LEU A 84 1.79 14.97 -8.97
C LEU A 84 1.74 16.38 -8.36
N PRO A 85 0.68 16.73 -7.62
CA PRO A 85 0.55 18.05 -7.02
C PRO A 85 1.72 18.36 -6.07
N GLN A 86 2.54 19.36 -6.41
CA GLN A 86 3.67 19.79 -5.57
C GLN A 86 3.24 20.47 -4.27
N THR A 87 1.95 20.79 -4.12
CA THR A 87 1.36 21.33 -2.88
C THR A 87 1.39 20.32 -1.74
N VAL A 88 1.46 19.02 -2.06
CA VAL A 88 1.54 17.94 -1.09
C VAL A 88 2.99 17.79 -0.63
N LYS A 89 3.28 18.29 0.57
CA LYS A 89 4.59 18.17 1.21
C LYS A 89 4.70 16.80 1.88
N VAL A 90 5.61 15.97 1.37
CA VAL A 90 6.01 14.69 1.98
C VAL A 90 7.51 14.69 2.24
N ASN A 91 7.96 13.86 3.16
CA ASN A 91 9.38 13.68 3.45
C ASN A 91 10.06 12.91 2.31
N GLN A 92 10.46 13.64 1.27
CA GLN A 92 11.08 13.04 0.09
C GLN A 92 12.36 12.30 0.45
N ILE A 93 12.45 11.06 0.00
CA ILE A 93 13.65 10.27 0.12
C ILE A 93 14.68 10.84 -0.85
N THR A 94 15.83 11.24 -0.29
CA THR A 94 16.97 11.78 -1.03
C THR A 94 17.68 10.65 -1.76
N GLY A 95 17.61 10.65 -3.09
CA GLY A 95 18.27 9.65 -3.94
C GLY A 95 17.65 9.54 -5.33
N THR A 96 18.29 8.75 -6.18
CA THR A 96 17.87 8.47 -7.56
C THR A 96 17.64 6.98 -7.82
N SER A 97 17.70 6.14 -6.79
CA SER A 97 17.40 4.72 -6.95
C SER A 97 15.96 4.53 -7.42
N ARG A 98 15.73 3.51 -8.26
CA ARG A 98 14.37 3.19 -8.75
C ARG A 98 13.39 2.98 -7.60
N TYR A 99 13.83 2.33 -6.52
CA TYR A 99 13.02 2.10 -5.34
C TYR A 99 12.74 3.39 -4.55
N GLY A 100 13.73 4.28 -4.39
CA GLY A 100 13.51 5.58 -3.75
C GLY A 100 12.54 6.47 -4.52
N ILE A 101 12.62 6.47 -5.85
CA ILE A 101 11.64 7.16 -6.72
C ILE A 101 10.24 6.56 -6.52
N TYR A 102 10.15 5.23 -6.45
CA TYR A 102 8.88 4.54 -6.22
C TYR A 102 8.28 4.85 -4.83
N LEU A 103 9.09 4.86 -3.77
CA LEU A 103 8.64 5.24 -2.44
C LEU A 103 8.16 6.70 -2.42
N ASN A 104 8.86 7.62 -3.10
CA ASN A 104 8.37 9.00 -3.25
C ASN A 104 7.02 9.06 -3.97
N TYR A 105 6.82 8.25 -5.01
CA TYR A 105 5.52 8.13 -5.68
C TYR A 105 4.41 7.66 -4.72
N ILE A 106 4.65 6.62 -3.91
CA ILE A 106 3.67 6.12 -2.93
C ILE A 106 3.39 7.16 -1.84
N GLN A 107 4.42 7.83 -1.31
CA GLN A 107 4.26 8.92 -0.35
C GLN A 107 3.36 10.04 -0.90
N GLN A 108 3.55 10.41 -2.17
CA GLN A 108 2.71 11.43 -2.81
C GLN A 108 1.25 10.99 -2.92
N ILE A 109 0.97 9.73 -3.30
CA ILE A 109 -0.41 9.22 -3.32
C ILE A 109 -1.03 9.27 -1.91
N LEU A 110 -0.27 8.86 -0.89
CA LEU A 110 -0.68 8.97 0.51
C LEU A 110 -1.06 10.41 0.88
N GLY A 111 -0.19 11.37 0.57
CA GLY A 111 -0.44 12.78 0.84
C GLY A 111 -1.64 13.36 0.09
N ILE A 112 -1.85 12.98 -1.18
CA ILE A 112 -3.05 13.34 -1.95
C ILE A 112 -4.31 12.78 -1.28
N CYS A 113 -4.22 11.59 -0.68
CA CYS A 113 -5.32 10.97 0.07
C CYS A 113 -5.49 11.53 1.49
N GLY A 114 -4.73 12.56 1.88
CA GLY A 114 -4.83 13.22 3.19
C GLY A 114 -4.00 12.58 4.30
N PHE A 115 -3.15 11.61 4.00
CA PHE A 115 -2.26 11.00 4.97
C PHE A 115 -0.96 11.80 5.13
N ILE A 116 -0.35 11.72 6.31
CA ILE A 116 1.01 12.20 6.56
C ILE A 116 1.91 10.96 6.57
N PRO A 117 2.62 10.65 5.46
CA PRO A 117 3.38 9.42 5.37
C PRO A 117 4.67 9.50 6.20
N GLU A 118 4.97 8.42 6.91
CA GLU A 118 6.26 8.15 7.51
C GLU A 118 6.91 6.97 6.79
N VAL A 119 8.24 7.00 6.66
CA VAL A 119 9.01 5.94 6.01
C VAL A 119 10.04 5.43 6.99
N ASP A 120 10.09 4.12 7.14
CA ASP A 120 11.08 3.44 7.98
C ASP A 120 11.70 2.24 7.24
N ALA A 121 12.91 1.87 7.63
CA ALA A 121 13.65 0.75 7.08
C ALA A 121 13.29 -0.54 7.84
N LEU A 122 12.55 -1.44 7.20
CA LEU A 122 12.25 -2.75 7.78
C LEU A 122 13.33 -3.77 7.40
N ARG A 123 14.01 -4.35 8.39
CA ARG A 123 14.86 -5.53 8.17
C ARG A 123 14.00 -6.79 8.19
N ILE A 124 13.86 -7.43 7.03
CA ILE A 124 13.21 -8.75 6.95
C ILE A 124 14.28 -9.81 7.26
N PRO A 125 14.16 -10.57 8.37
CA PRO A 125 15.09 -11.65 8.65
C PRO A 125 14.93 -12.74 7.57
N SER A 126 16.05 -13.18 7.00
CA SER A 126 16.05 -14.34 6.09
C SER A 126 15.67 -15.57 6.90
N THR A 127 14.53 -16.18 6.57
CA THR A 127 14.12 -17.44 7.19
C THR A 127 15.00 -18.57 6.64
N ARG A 128 16.05 -18.95 7.37
CA ARG A 128 16.48 -20.35 7.34
C ARG A 128 15.31 -21.13 7.96
N ARG A 129 14.73 -22.05 7.19
CA ARG A 129 13.76 -23.01 7.73
C ARG A 129 14.44 -23.72 8.91
N ILE A 130 13.88 -23.57 10.11
CA ILE A 130 14.04 -24.55 11.20
C ILE A 130 12.90 -25.53 11.03
#